data_AF-A0A952JAZ6-F1
#
_entry.id   AF-A0A952JAZ6-F1
#
_cell.length_a   1.000
_cell.length_b   1.000
_cell.length_c   1.000
_cell.angle_alpha   90.00
_cell.angle_beta   90.00
_cell.angle_gamma   90.00
#
_symmetry.space_group_name_H-M   'P 1'
#
loop_
_entity.id
_entity.type
_entity.pdbx_description
1 polymer ?
#
loop_
_entity_poly.entity_id
_entity_poly.type
_entity_poly.pdbx_seq_one_letter_code
_entity_poly.pdbx_strand_id
1 'polypeptide(L)'
;MNYWTDLSIQYANQKSYLDDLFQVYPTIPDGIRDIDPQKWNNIETEFKAKNNVKLIQELLKMDLFPIKDSYIAYLKRDITAIDRNPKTIDRICGRLYEMGLAKIFEKCSEPKETNRQIGPMFGNWIAKKSLGLLPVPVDQFLSAKGNAILAGSDDERKKFAKEHLNYHREKGLDLVARFNGKYVIGEAKFLTDFGGSQNSDFEDAIATLDYKDSNAVKVAIIDGVIYIRNKNKMHKFITNAYKDYNIMSSLVLREFLYQL
;
A
#
# COMPACT_ATOMS: atom_id res chain seq x y z
N MET A 1 -0.01 -10.27 26.81
CA MET A 1 -0.36 -9.52 25.60
C MET A 1 0.25 -8.15 25.75
N ASN A 2 0.95 -7.70 24.71
CA ASN A 2 1.65 -6.43 24.64
C ASN A 2 0.63 -5.32 24.87
N TYR A 3 1.00 -4.37 25.72
CA TYR A 3 0.13 -3.26 26.12
C TYR A 3 -0.41 -2.48 24.93
N TRP A 4 0.43 -2.23 23.91
CA TRP A 4 0.06 -1.44 22.73
C TRP A 4 -0.88 -2.20 21.79
N THR A 5 -0.72 -3.51 21.69
CA THR A 5 -1.67 -4.37 20.96
C THR A 5 -3.03 -4.36 21.64
N ASP A 6 -3.08 -4.52 22.96
CA ASP A 6 -4.34 -4.46 23.71
C ASP A 6 -5.00 -3.08 23.59
N LEU A 7 -4.22 -2.00 23.74
CA LEU A 7 -4.72 -0.64 23.59
C LEU A 7 -5.29 -0.39 22.18
N SER A 8 -4.64 -0.92 21.14
CA SER A 8 -5.14 -0.83 19.76
C SER A 8 -6.46 -1.59 19.58
N ILE A 9 -6.58 -2.79 20.17
CA ILE A 9 -7.84 -3.55 20.19
C ILE A 9 -8.92 -2.77 20.93
N GLN A 10 -8.64 -2.24 22.12
CA GLN A 10 -9.60 -1.46 22.89
C GLN A 10 -10.07 -0.22 22.12
N TYR A 11 -9.13 0.54 21.56
CA TYR A 11 -9.44 1.73 20.75
C TYR A 11 -10.36 1.36 19.58
N ALA A 12 -10.01 0.33 18.80
CA ALA A 12 -10.78 -0.10 17.63
C ALA A 12 -12.22 -0.51 17.94
N ASN A 13 -12.49 -1.01 19.15
CA ASN A 13 -13.81 -1.54 19.53
C ASN A 13 -14.61 -0.60 20.45
N GLN A 14 -14.03 0.52 20.92
CA GLN A 14 -14.66 1.39 21.93
C GLN A 14 -14.64 2.88 21.58
N LYS A 15 -13.94 3.30 20.52
CA LYS A 15 -13.75 4.72 20.15
C LYS A 15 -14.00 4.96 18.66
N SER A 16 -13.82 6.21 18.23
CA SER A 16 -13.88 6.74 16.85
C SER A 16 -12.73 6.24 15.95
N TYR A 17 -12.41 4.95 16.00
CA TYR A 17 -11.23 4.39 15.35
C TYR A 17 -11.14 4.70 13.86
N LEU A 18 -12.24 4.54 13.12
CA LEU A 18 -12.26 4.80 11.68
C LEU A 18 -12.15 6.30 11.36
N ASP A 19 -12.75 7.16 12.18
CA ASP A 19 -12.67 8.62 12.01
C ASP A 19 -11.24 9.12 12.26
N ASP A 20 -10.55 8.54 13.23
CA ASP A 20 -9.16 8.87 13.52
C ASP A 20 -8.22 8.28 12.46
N LEU A 21 -8.49 7.06 11.99
CA LEU A 21 -7.75 6.47 10.87
C LEU A 21 -7.89 7.29 9.59
N PHE A 22 -9.00 8.00 9.39
CA PHE A 22 -9.15 8.91 8.24
C PHE A 22 -8.07 9.98 8.17
N GLN A 23 -7.47 10.36 9.32
CA GLN A 23 -6.36 11.30 9.35
C GLN A 23 -5.06 10.69 8.80
N VAL A 24 -4.92 9.37 8.92
CA VAL A 24 -3.78 8.58 8.43
C VAL A 24 -4.01 8.17 6.97
N TYR A 25 -5.21 7.68 6.66
CA TYR A 25 -5.64 7.14 5.38
C TYR A 25 -6.88 7.88 4.85
N PRO A 26 -6.76 9.16 4.47
CA PRO A 26 -7.90 9.92 3.97
C PRO A 26 -8.42 9.33 2.67
N THR A 27 -9.74 9.35 2.47
CA THR A 27 -10.29 9.05 1.15
C THR A 27 -9.82 10.13 0.18
N ILE A 28 -9.21 9.71 -0.92
CA ILE A 28 -8.95 10.60 -2.03
C ILE A 28 -10.29 10.77 -2.73
N PRO A 29 -10.81 12.01 -2.91
CA PRO A 29 -11.99 12.21 -3.73
C PRO A 29 -11.74 11.55 -5.08
N ASP A 30 -12.66 10.67 -5.51
CA ASP A 30 -12.56 9.94 -6.76
C ASP A 30 -12.57 10.92 -7.94
N GLY A 31 -11.40 11.48 -8.26
CA GLY A 31 -11.18 12.16 -9.51
C GLY A 31 -11.16 11.14 -10.63
N ILE A 32 -11.87 11.43 -11.71
CA ILE A 32 -11.73 10.70 -12.97
C ILE A 32 -10.26 10.79 -13.39
N ARG A 33 -9.63 9.67 -13.74
CA ARG A 33 -8.28 9.67 -14.32
C ARG A 33 -8.33 10.46 -15.62
N ASP A 34 -7.42 11.43 -15.74
CA ASP A 34 -7.25 12.15 -16.99
C ASP A 34 -6.74 11.19 -18.07
N ILE A 35 -7.42 11.18 -19.22
CA ILE A 35 -7.05 10.37 -20.36
C ILE A 35 -6.45 11.31 -21.39
N ASP A 36 -5.22 10.99 -21.81
CA ASP A 36 -4.56 11.65 -22.93
C ASP A 36 -5.51 11.70 -24.16
N PRO A 37 -5.94 12.90 -24.60
CA PRO A 37 -6.90 13.04 -25.68
C PRO A 37 -6.46 12.40 -26.99
N GLN A 38 -5.15 12.37 -27.26
CA GLN A 38 -4.60 11.75 -28.46
C GLN A 38 -4.72 10.24 -28.40
N LYS A 39 -4.42 9.63 -27.25
CA LYS A 39 -4.62 8.18 -27.04
C LYS A 39 -6.09 7.80 -27.18
N TRP A 40 -6.99 8.62 -26.62
CA TRP A 40 -8.42 8.36 -26.73
C TRP A 40 -8.93 8.47 -28.16
N ASN A 41 -8.49 9.48 -28.91
CA ASN A 41 -8.88 9.66 -30.31
C ASN A 41 -8.47 8.45 -31.18
N ASN A 42 -7.29 7.86 -30.91
CA ASN A 42 -6.87 6.63 -31.60
C ASN A 42 -7.82 5.47 -31.29
N ILE A 43 -8.21 5.28 -30.01
CA ILE A 43 -9.16 4.24 -29.60
C ILE A 43 -10.51 4.44 -30.29
N GLU A 44 -11.03 5.66 -30.31
CA GLU A 44 -12.29 5.99 -30.98
C GLU A 44 -12.25 5.70 -32.47
N THR A 45 -11.14 6.04 -33.13
CA THR A 45 -10.92 5.78 -34.56
C THR A 45 -10.95 4.29 -34.86
N GLU A 46 -10.16 3.49 -34.12
CA GLU A 46 -10.06 2.04 -34.35
C GLU A 46 -11.35 1.31 -33.94
N PHE A 47 -12.07 1.81 -32.92
CA PHE A 47 -13.38 1.29 -32.53
C PHE A 47 -14.42 1.49 -33.64
N LYS A 48 -14.49 2.69 -34.23
CA LYS A 48 -15.41 2.99 -35.34
C LYS A 48 -15.04 2.20 -36.61
N ALA A 49 -13.74 2.04 -36.87
CA ALA A 49 -13.24 1.24 -37.99
C ALA A 49 -13.41 -0.28 -37.78
N LYS A 50 -13.86 -0.72 -36.59
CA LYS A 50 -13.95 -2.13 -36.18
C LYS A 50 -12.63 -2.90 -36.35
N ASN A 51 -11.51 -2.23 -36.10
CA ASN A 51 -10.18 -2.83 -36.23
C ASN A 51 -9.75 -3.47 -34.91
N ASN A 52 -10.08 -4.76 -34.74
CA ASN A 52 -9.89 -5.47 -33.49
C ASN A 52 -8.45 -5.46 -32.98
N VAL A 53 -7.47 -5.68 -33.86
CA VAL A 53 -6.05 -5.76 -33.49
C VAL A 53 -5.57 -4.41 -32.95
N LYS A 54 -5.78 -3.33 -33.71
CA LYS A 54 -5.33 -2.00 -33.30
C LYS A 54 -6.11 -1.46 -32.10
N LEU A 55 -7.42 -1.74 -32.02
CA LEU A 55 -8.24 -1.34 -30.87
C LEU A 55 -7.67 -1.93 -29.57
N ILE A 56 -7.32 -3.21 -29.55
CA ILE A 56 -6.70 -3.83 -28.38
C ILE A 56 -5.32 -3.22 -28.11
N GLN A 57 -4.49 -3.02 -29.13
CA GLN A 57 -3.17 -2.41 -28.96
C GLN A 57 -3.25 -1.01 -28.30
N GLU A 58 -4.18 -0.15 -28.75
CA GLU A 58 -4.37 1.17 -28.15
C GLU A 58 -4.95 1.08 -26.73
N LEU A 59 -5.93 0.21 -26.48
CA LEU A 59 -6.49 0.01 -25.14
C LEU A 59 -5.48 -0.55 -24.14
N LEU A 60 -4.52 -1.37 -24.57
CA LEU A 60 -3.48 -1.90 -23.69
C LEU A 60 -2.48 -0.82 -23.23
N LYS A 61 -2.36 0.30 -23.96
CA LYS A 61 -1.55 1.47 -23.57
C LYS A 61 -2.21 2.33 -22.49
N MET A 62 -3.47 2.08 -22.18
CA MET A 62 -4.19 2.75 -21.11
C MET A 62 -3.80 2.18 -19.75
N ASP A 63 -3.78 3.04 -18.73
CA ASP A 63 -3.50 2.66 -17.35
C ASP A 63 -4.47 1.57 -16.86
N LEU A 64 -5.74 1.68 -17.27
CA LEU A 64 -6.79 0.72 -16.97
C LEU A 64 -7.46 0.21 -18.25
N PHE A 65 -7.55 -1.11 -18.34
CA PHE A 65 -8.25 -1.78 -19.42
C PHE A 65 -9.75 -1.84 -19.08
N PRO A 66 -10.66 -1.56 -20.02
CA PRO A 66 -12.08 -1.33 -19.72
C PRO A 66 -12.86 -2.57 -19.28
N ILE A 67 -12.29 -3.77 -19.45
CA ILE A 67 -12.89 -5.04 -19.01
C ILE A 67 -11.94 -5.83 -18.10
N LYS A 68 -12.51 -6.52 -17.11
CA LYS A 68 -11.81 -7.56 -16.35
C LYS A 68 -11.85 -8.87 -17.15
N ASP A 69 -10.71 -9.25 -17.71
CA ASP A 69 -10.53 -10.49 -18.46
C ASP A 69 -9.10 -11.03 -18.19
N SER A 70 -9.00 -12.31 -17.86
CA SER A 70 -7.76 -12.93 -17.39
C SER A 70 -6.62 -12.89 -18.42
N TYR A 71 -6.95 -12.83 -19.71
CA TYR A 71 -5.96 -12.80 -20.79
C TYR A 71 -5.31 -11.43 -20.98
N ILE A 72 -5.91 -10.34 -20.49
CA ILE A 72 -5.38 -8.98 -20.66
C ILE A 72 -4.00 -8.84 -20.01
N ALA A 73 -3.80 -9.47 -18.85
CA ALA A 73 -2.50 -9.44 -18.17
C ALA A 73 -1.39 -10.11 -19.00
N TYR A 74 -1.72 -11.16 -19.77
CA TYR A 74 -0.80 -11.81 -20.68
C TYR A 74 -0.50 -10.91 -21.90
N LEU A 75 -1.52 -10.37 -22.55
CA LEU A 75 -1.38 -9.50 -23.72
C LEU A 75 -0.57 -8.23 -23.42
N LYS A 76 -0.69 -7.66 -22.20
CA LYS A 76 0.13 -6.53 -21.78
C LYS A 76 1.63 -6.86 -21.71
N ARG A 77 2.00 -8.11 -21.42
CA ARG A 77 3.39 -8.57 -21.30
C ARG A 77 3.98 -9.01 -22.63
N ASP A 78 3.14 -9.55 -23.51
CA ASP A 78 3.53 -10.01 -24.84
C ASP A 78 2.52 -9.50 -25.89
N ILE A 79 2.85 -8.35 -26.48
CA ILE A 79 1.97 -7.70 -27.47
C ILE A 79 1.82 -8.54 -28.75
N THR A 80 2.82 -9.36 -29.09
CA THR A 80 2.80 -10.22 -30.29
C THR A 80 1.78 -11.36 -30.16
N ALA A 81 1.30 -11.62 -28.93
CA ALA A 81 0.25 -12.60 -28.70
C ALA A 81 -1.10 -12.18 -29.30
N ILE A 82 -1.30 -10.89 -29.62
CA ILE A 82 -2.51 -10.42 -30.31
C ILE A 82 -2.65 -11.10 -31.67
N ASP A 83 -1.59 -11.09 -32.48
CA ASP A 83 -1.61 -11.65 -33.84
C ASP A 83 -1.69 -13.18 -33.83
N ARG A 84 -1.08 -13.82 -32.82
CA ARG A 84 -1.09 -15.28 -32.67
C ARG A 84 -2.44 -15.83 -32.18
N ASN A 85 -3.31 -15.00 -31.59
CA ASN A 85 -4.54 -15.46 -30.93
C ASN A 85 -5.81 -14.72 -31.41
N PRO A 86 -6.12 -14.71 -32.72
CA PRO A 86 -7.19 -13.89 -33.30
C PRO A 86 -8.57 -14.16 -32.68
N LYS A 87 -8.91 -15.42 -32.39
CA LYS A 87 -10.20 -15.79 -31.77
C LYS A 87 -10.39 -15.16 -30.38
N THR A 88 -9.32 -15.07 -29.61
CA THR A 88 -9.36 -14.43 -28.27
C THR A 88 -9.56 -12.93 -28.41
N ILE A 89 -8.88 -12.32 -29.38
CA ILE A 89 -9.00 -10.90 -29.70
C ILE A 89 -10.42 -10.57 -30.16
N ASP A 90 -11.00 -11.36 -31.06
CA ASP A 90 -12.37 -11.18 -31.53
C ASP A 90 -13.40 -11.29 -30.40
N ARG A 91 -13.23 -12.29 -29.50
CA ARG A 91 -14.10 -12.44 -28.32
C ARG A 91 -14.03 -11.21 -27.40
N ILE A 92 -12.83 -10.68 -27.16
CA ILE A 92 -12.63 -9.50 -26.31
C ILE A 92 -13.24 -8.27 -26.99
N CYS A 93 -12.96 -8.05 -28.28
CA CYS A 93 -13.51 -6.94 -29.05
C CYS A 93 -15.04 -6.99 -29.16
N GLY A 94 -15.63 -8.18 -29.31
CA GLY A 94 -17.09 -8.35 -29.26
C GLY A 94 -17.70 -7.75 -27.99
N ARG A 95 -17.12 -8.06 -26.82
CA ARG A 95 -17.55 -7.48 -25.54
C ARG A 95 -17.34 -5.96 -25.47
N LEU A 96 -16.26 -5.44 -26.07
CA LEU A 96 -16.00 -4.00 -26.14
C LEU A 96 -17.05 -3.30 -27.02
N TYR A 97 -17.40 -3.87 -28.17
CA TYR A 97 -18.43 -3.32 -29.04
C TYR A 97 -19.81 -3.34 -28.40
N GLU A 98 -20.17 -4.42 -27.70
CA GLU A 98 -21.42 -4.50 -26.92
C GLU A 98 -21.48 -3.45 -25.81
N MET A 99 -20.34 -3.18 -25.17
CA MET A 99 -20.23 -2.17 -24.10
C MET A 99 -20.40 -0.74 -24.61
N GLY A 100 -19.90 -0.45 -25.82
CA GLY A 100 -19.96 0.87 -26.44
C GLY A 100 -18.88 1.84 -25.94
N LEU A 101 -18.54 2.80 -26.80
CA LEU A 101 -17.41 3.71 -26.61
C LEU A 101 -17.52 4.58 -25.34
N ALA A 102 -18.72 5.08 -25.02
CA ALA A 102 -18.94 5.91 -23.83
C ALA A 102 -18.63 5.14 -22.53
N LYS A 103 -19.04 3.88 -22.46
CA LYS A 103 -18.78 3.03 -21.29
C LYS A 103 -17.32 2.59 -21.23
N ILE A 104 -16.68 2.36 -22.37
CA ILE A 104 -15.23 2.14 -22.44
C ILE A 104 -14.47 3.34 -21.86
N PHE A 105 -14.85 4.57 -22.23
CA PHE A 105 -14.24 5.79 -21.69
C PHE A 105 -14.36 5.83 -20.18
N GLU A 106 -15.59 5.68 -19.68
CA GLU A 106 -15.89 5.66 -18.25
C GLU A 106 -14.98 4.66 -17.52
N LYS A 107 -14.89 3.42 -18.02
CA LYS A 107 -14.06 2.36 -17.42
C LYS A 107 -12.56 2.65 -17.49
N CYS A 108 -12.04 3.19 -18.59
CA CYS A 108 -10.63 3.58 -18.67
C CYS A 108 -10.28 4.75 -17.75
N SER A 109 -11.26 5.60 -17.48
CA SER A 109 -11.14 6.82 -16.69
C SER A 109 -11.41 6.59 -15.19
N GLU A 110 -11.75 5.37 -14.77
CA GLU A 110 -11.94 5.07 -13.35
C GLU A 110 -10.68 5.43 -12.53
N PRO A 111 -10.87 5.97 -11.31
CA PRO A 111 -9.77 6.33 -10.43
C PRO A 111 -8.85 5.13 -10.18
N LYS A 112 -7.61 5.39 -9.78
CA LYS A 112 -6.72 4.31 -9.32
C LYS A 112 -7.42 3.60 -8.15
N GLU A 113 -7.46 2.27 -8.18
CA GLU A 113 -8.01 1.47 -7.07
C GLU A 113 -7.46 1.96 -5.73
N THR A 114 -8.34 2.19 -4.74
CA THR A 114 -8.01 2.76 -3.44
C THR A 114 -6.81 2.07 -2.78
N ASN A 115 -6.75 0.74 -2.87
CA ASN A 115 -5.65 -0.07 -2.33
C ASN A 115 -4.27 0.29 -2.90
N ARG A 116 -4.18 0.80 -4.14
CA ARG A 116 -2.92 1.27 -4.74
C ARG A 116 -2.55 2.69 -4.33
N GLN A 117 -3.48 3.44 -3.76
CA GLN A 117 -3.26 4.81 -3.28
C GLN A 117 -2.91 4.87 -1.79
N ILE A 118 -3.20 3.80 -1.03
CA ILE A 118 -2.98 3.72 0.43
C ILE A 118 -1.50 3.70 0.81
N GLY A 119 -0.64 3.05 0.01
CA GLY A 119 0.80 2.87 0.31
C GLY A 119 1.52 4.13 0.82
N PRO A 120 1.54 5.25 0.08
CA PRO A 120 2.24 6.46 0.51
C PRO A 120 1.56 7.22 1.67
N MET A 121 0.33 6.88 2.05
CA MET A 121 -0.45 7.70 3.00
C MET A 121 0.17 7.72 4.40
N PHE A 122 0.72 6.60 4.88
CA PHE A 122 1.41 6.56 6.17
C PHE A 122 2.63 7.50 6.22
N GLY A 123 3.47 7.47 5.18
CA GLY A 123 4.60 8.40 5.06
C GLY A 123 4.16 9.87 4.98
N ASN A 124 3.09 10.16 4.23
CA ASN A 124 2.50 11.50 4.15
C ASN A 124 1.94 11.96 5.50
N TRP A 125 1.34 11.06 6.26
CA TRP A 125 0.83 11.34 7.60
C TRP A 125 1.97 11.70 8.57
N ILE A 126 3.08 10.96 8.54
CA ILE A 126 4.29 11.31 9.31
C ILE A 126 4.83 12.69 8.90
N ALA A 127 4.90 12.96 7.59
CA ALA A 127 5.41 14.23 7.05
C ALA A 127 4.61 15.46 7.51
N LYS A 128 3.35 15.28 7.94
CA LYS A 128 2.50 16.33 8.54
C LYS A 128 2.77 16.58 10.02
N LYS A 129 3.88 16.08 10.58
CA LYS A 129 4.24 16.19 12.01
C LYS A 129 3.28 15.46 12.95
N SER A 130 2.56 14.46 12.46
CA SER A 130 1.55 13.74 13.25
C SER A 130 2.13 12.98 14.45
N LEU A 131 3.40 12.56 14.35
CA LEU A 131 4.14 11.96 15.46
C LEU A 131 4.82 13.00 16.37
N GLY A 132 4.54 14.29 16.21
CA GLY A 132 5.11 15.39 17.01
C GLY A 132 6.44 15.96 16.48
N LEU A 133 7.07 15.29 15.51
CA LEU A 133 8.34 15.68 14.88
C LEU A 133 8.20 15.68 13.36
N LEU A 134 8.93 16.57 12.70
CA LEU A 134 9.11 16.49 11.25
C LEU A 134 10.25 15.52 10.93
N PRO A 135 10.12 14.68 9.89
CA PRO A 135 11.23 13.89 9.39
C PRO A 135 12.41 14.77 8.97
N VAL A 136 13.62 14.30 9.23
CA VAL A 136 14.87 15.02 8.94
C VAL A 136 15.76 14.22 7.99
N PRO A 137 16.56 14.89 7.13
CA PRO A 137 17.54 14.22 6.27
C PRO A 137 18.58 13.43 7.08
N VAL A 138 19.24 12.47 6.43
CA VAL A 138 20.19 11.54 7.07
C VAL A 138 21.31 12.25 7.83
N ASP A 139 21.88 13.34 7.30
CA ASP A 139 22.96 14.08 7.95
C ASP A 139 22.52 14.70 9.28
N GLN A 140 21.29 15.24 9.32
CA GLN A 140 20.71 15.79 10.54
C GLN A 140 20.30 14.67 11.50
N PHE A 141 19.80 13.55 10.96
CA PHE A 141 19.45 12.37 11.76
C PHE A 141 20.66 11.84 12.52
N LEU A 142 21.81 11.72 11.87
CA LEU A 142 23.06 11.22 12.46
C LEU A 142 23.73 12.23 13.42
N SER A 143 23.68 13.52 13.12
CA SER A 143 24.34 14.56 13.95
C SER A 143 23.55 14.93 15.21
N ALA A 144 22.22 14.85 15.18
CA ALA A 144 21.38 15.12 16.34
C ALA A 144 21.41 13.95 17.34
N LYS A 145 21.30 14.24 18.64
CA LYS A 145 21.16 13.22 19.71
C LYS A 145 19.72 13.05 20.21
N GLY A 146 18.85 14.00 19.91
CA GLY A 146 17.45 13.99 20.32
C GLY A 146 16.57 13.05 19.48
N ASN A 147 15.29 13.06 19.81
CA ASN A 147 14.28 12.30 19.06
C ASN A 147 14.22 12.79 17.61
N ALA A 148 14.19 11.86 16.67
CA ALA A 148 14.20 12.16 15.25
C ALA A 148 13.50 11.06 14.45
N ILE A 149 12.95 11.41 13.29
CA ILE A 149 12.42 10.48 12.31
C ILE A 149 13.22 10.69 11.02
N LEU A 150 13.67 9.62 10.39
CA LEU A 150 14.46 9.69 9.16
C LEU A 150 13.52 9.97 7.96
N ALA A 151 13.77 11.08 7.28
CA ALA A 151 13.14 11.40 6.00
C ALA A 151 13.71 10.52 4.88
N GLY A 152 13.05 10.56 3.72
CA GLY A 152 13.49 9.83 2.53
C GLY A 152 12.55 8.71 2.14
N SER A 153 12.89 8.06 1.03
CA SER A 153 12.22 6.90 0.47
C SER A 153 12.47 5.63 1.28
N ASP A 154 11.68 4.59 1.01
CA ASP A 154 11.83 3.28 1.67
C ASP A 154 13.22 2.66 1.42
N ASP A 155 13.81 2.93 0.24
CA ASP A 155 15.16 2.49 -0.11
C ASP A 155 16.25 3.24 0.67
N GLU A 156 16.08 4.54 0.90
CA GLU A 156 17.01 5.33 1.73
C GLU A 156 16.97 4.87 3.19
N ARG A 157 15.78 4.60 3.72
CA ARG A 157 15.60 4.04 5.06
C ARG A 157 16.17 2.63 5.17
N LYS A 158 15.98 1.78 4.17
CA LYS A 158 16.59 0.45 4.09
C LYS A 158 18.12 0.54 4.09
N LYS A 159 18.69 1.44 3.28
CA LYS A 159 20.14 1.67 3.23
C LYS A 159 20.67 2.07 4.61
N PHE A 160 20.02 3.03 5.26
CA PHE A 160 20.38 3.44 6.62
C PHE A 160 20.32 2.27 7.61
N ALA A 161 19.23 1.50 7.58
CA ALA A 161 19.03 0.38 8.50
C ALA A 161 20.06 -0.75 8.28
N LYS A 162 20.48 -0.97 7.03
CA LYS A 162 21.57 -1.89 6.70
C LYS A 162 22.92 -1.41 7.24
N GLU A 163 23.25 -0.14 7.02
CA GLU A 163 24.54 0.45 7.38
C GLU A 163 24.70 0.64 8.91
N HIS A 164 23.62 0.99 9.61
CA HIS A 164 23.67 1.40 11.02
C HIS A 164 22.96 0.48 12.00
N LEU A 165 21.96 -0.28 11.55
CA LEU A 165 21.05 -1.05 12.44
C LEU A 165 21.14 -2.56 12.23
N ASN A 166 22.12 -3.02 11.44
CA ASN A 166 22.34 -4.43 11.08
C ASN A 166 21.12 -5.10 10.42
N TYR A 167 20.27 -4.33 9.74
CA TYR A 167 19.06 -4.83 9.09
C TYR A 167 19.31 -5.15 7.61
N HIS A 168 19.39 -6.43 7.26
CA HIS A 168 19.75 -6.89 5.91
C HIS A 168 18.59 -7.51 5.11
N ARG A 169 17.33 -7.25 5.48
CA ARG A 169 16.21 -7.67 4.61
C ARG A 169 16.20 -6.85 3.33
N GLU A 170 15.78 -7.47 2.23
CA GLU A 170 15.68 -6.80 0.94
C GLU A 170 14.47 -5.86 0.83
N LYS A 171 13.55 -5.92 1.79
CA LYS A 171 12.37 -5.04 1.84
C LYS A 171 12.74 -3.65 2.39
N GLY A 172 12.12 -2.62 1.83
CA GLY A 172 12.10 -1.26 2.35
C GLY A 172 11.54 -1.17 3.77
N LEU A 173 11.66 0.00 4.42
CA LEU A 173 11.06 0.27 5.72
C LEU A 173 10.18 1.52 5.65
N ASP A 174 8.98 1.44 6.21
CA ASP A 174 8.06 2.58 6.31
C ASP A 174 8.48 3.58 7.41
N LEU A 175 9.20 3.09 8.42
CA LEU A 175 9.66 3.90 9.55
C LEU A 175 11.11 3.57 9.91
N VAL A 176 11.94 4.61 10.02
CA VAL A 176 13.20 4.60 10.75
C VAL A 176 13.21 5.83 11.66
N ALA A 177 13.39 5.61 12.96
CA ALA A 177 13.35 6.69 13.94
C ALA A 177 14.36 6.45 15.07
N ARG A 178 14.63 7.52 15.83
CA ARG A 178 15.36 7.47 17.09
C ARG A 178 14.52 8.16 18.15
N PHE A 179 14.21 7.45 19.23
CA PHE A 179 13.50 8.00 20.38
C PHE A 179 14.17 7.54 21.66
N ASN A 180 14.42 8.48 22.59
CA ASN A 180 15.03 8.22 23.89
C ASN A 180 16.33 7.39 23.80
N GLY A 181 17.14 7.68 22.78
CA GLY A 181 18.41 6.99 22.53
C GLY A 181 18.30 5.61 21.86
N LYS A 182 17.09 5.12 21.58
CA LYS A 182 16.85 3.84 20.90
C LYS A 182 16.49 4.07 19.43
N TYR A 183 17.07 3.26 18.55
CA TYR A 183 16.62 3.21 17.16
C TYR A 183 15.36 2.35 17.06
N VAL A 184 14.47 2.75 16.15
CA VAL A 184 13.20 2.08 15.86
C VAL A 184 13.11 1.87 14.36
N ILE A 185 12.73 0.67 13.95
CA ILE A 185 12.38 0.34 12.57
C ILE A 185 10.97 -0.23 12.51
N GLY A 186 10.24 0.06 11.43
CA GLY A 186 8.89 -0.44 11.29
C GLY A 186 8.39 -0.59 9.87
N GLU A 187 7.44 -1.50 9.72
CA GLU A 187 6.61 -1.71 8.53
C GLU A 187 5.18 -1.29 8.87
N ALA A 188 4.55 -0.54 7.97
CA ALA A 188 3.19 -0.04 8.11
C ALA A 188 2.25 -0.69 7.09
N LYS A 189 1.11 -1.20 7.54
CA LYS A 189 0.11 -1.86 6.70
C LYS A 189 -1.30 -1.46 7.10
N PHE A 190 -2.15 -1.20 6.12
CA PHE A 190 -3.58 -0.99 6.36
C PHE A 190 -4.39 -2.15 5.78
N LEU A 191 -4.87 -3.02 6.67
CA LEU A 191 -5.61 -4.22 6.31
C LEU A 191 -7.10 -3.94 6.27
N THR A 192 -7.65 -3.78 5.07
CA THR A 192 -9.05 -3.38 4.86
C THR A 192 -10.04 -4.55 4.87
N ASP A 193 -9.56 -5.77 4.69
CA ASP A 193 -10.38 -7.00 4.72
C ASP A 193 -9.52 -8.21 5.11
N PHE A 194 -10.14 -9.38 5.23
CA PHE A 194 -9.47 -10.65 5.54
C PHE A 194 -9.20 -11.48 4.27
N GLY A 195 -7.97 -11.99 4.15
CA GLY A 195 -7.59 -12.93 3.09
C GLY A 195 -7.00 -12.27 1.83
N GLY A 196 -6.67 -13.08 0.84
CA GLY A 196 -6.01 -12.61 -0.38
C GLY A 196 -4.64 -11.97 -0.12
N SER A 197 -4.37 -10.84 -0.76
CA SER A 197 -3.12 -10.08 -0.60
C SER A 197 -2.92 -9.50 0.81
N GLN A 198 -3.98 -9.41 1.63
CA GLN A 198 -3.89 -8.91 3.00
C GLN A 198 -3.09 -9.87 3.90
N ASN A 199 -3.12 -11.18 3.61
CA ASN A 199 -2.29 -12.14 4.33
C ASN A 199 -0.81 -11.91 4.06
N SER A 200 -0.42 -11.66 2.81
CA SER A 200 0.98 -11.36 2.47
C SER A 200 1.43 -10.04 3.08
N ASP A 201 0.57 -9.03 3.14
CA ASP A 201 0.88 -7.76 3.81
C ASP A 201 1.11 -7.94 5.32
N PHE A 202 0.27 -8.76 5.98
CA PHE A 202 0.48 -9.12 7.38
C PHE A 202 1.80 -9.89 7.58
N GLU A 203 2.06 -10.91 6.76
CA GLU A 203 3.30 -11.70 6.83
C GLU A 203 4.55 -10.85 6.61
N ASP A 204 4.50 -9.87 5.69
CA ASP A 204 5.58 -8.91 5.46
C ASP A 204 5.92 -8.10 6.73
N ALA A 205 4.90 -7.61 7.44
CA ALA A 205 5.07 -6.84 8.67
C ALA A 205 5.62 -7.71 9.82
N ILE A 206 5.15 -8.96 9.94
CA ILE A 206 5.68 -9.92 10.90
C ILE A 206 7.14 -10.28 10.59
N ALA A 207 7.50 -10.45 9.32
CA ALA A 207 8.87 -10.74 8.93
C ALA A 207 9.86 -9.61 9.31
N THR A 208 9.40 -8.35 9.35
CA THR A 208 10.19 -7.23 9.91
C THR A 208 10.45 -7.43 11.40
N LEU A 209 9.45 -7.85 12.16
CA LEU A 209 9.57 -8.10 13.61
C LEU A 209 10.47 -9.30 13.94
N ASP A 210 10.35 -10.37 13.17
CA ASP A 210 11.09 -11.63 13.38
C ASP A 210 12.59 -11.51 13.05
N TYR A 211 13.01 -10.44 12.37
CA TYR A 211 14.40 -10.24 11.98
C TYR A 211 15.32 -10.05 13.21
N LYS A 212 16.02 -11.10 13.62
CA LYS A 212 16.71 -11.17 14.92
C LYS A 212 17.96 -10.28 15.03
N ASP A 213 18.62 -10.04 13.91
CA ASP A 213 19.97 -9.46 13.93
C ASP A 213 19.98 -7.93 14.03
N SER A 214 18.80 -7.28 13.93
CA SER A 214 18.74 -5.82 14.00
C SER A 214 18.92 -5.29 15.43
N ASN A 215 19.73 -4.23 15.56
CA ASN A 215 19.98 -3.51 16.82
C ASN A 215 18.90 -2.46 17.15
N ALA A 216 17.77 -2.47 16.45
CA ALA A 216 16.67 -1.53 16.63
C ALA A 216 15.44 -2.20 17.26
N VAL A 217 14.63 -1.40 17.96
CA VAL A 217 13.28 -1.80 18.35
C VAL A 217 12.46 -1.96 17.08
N LYS A 218 11.91 -3.15 16.87
CA LYS A 218 11.06 -3.44 15.72
C LYS A 218 9.60 -3.23 16.08
N VAL A 219 8.86 -2.62 15.17
CA VAL A 219 7.44 -2.34 15.34
C VAL A 219 6.68 -2.72 14.06
N ALA A 220 5.52 -3.36 14.18
CA ALA A 220 4.58 -3.51 13.08
C ALA A 220 3.42 -2.55 13.32
N ILE A 221 3.28 -1.57 12.43
CA ILE A 221 2.20 -0.60 12.46
C ILE A 221 1.08 -1.12 11.57
N ILE A 222 0.14 -1.86 12.15
CA ILE A 222 -0.94 -2.49 11.38
C ILE A 222 -2.23 -1.79 11.75
N ASP A 223 -3.00 -1.35 10.76
CA ASP A 223 -4.31 -0.74 10.95
C ASP A 223 -5.42 -1.55 10.27
N GLY A 224 -6.66 -1.28 10.67
CA GLY A 224 -7.86 -1.86 10.05
C GLY A 224 -8.41 -3.09 10.76
N VAL A 225 -8.87 -4.08 10.00
CA VAL A 225 -9.77 -5.14 10.48
C VAL A 225 -9.15 -6.09 11.51
N ILE A 226 -7.82 -6.07 11.67
CA ILE A 226 -7.07 -6.97 12.57
C ILE A 226 -7.46 -6.81 14.05
N TYR A 227 -7.93 -5.63 14.44
CA TYR A 227 -8.32 -5.32 15.82
C TYR A 227 -9.77 -5.65 16.15
N ILE A 228 -10.59 -6.02 15.17
CA ILE A 228 -11.97 -6.42 15.40
C ILE A 228 -11.98 -7.73 16.20
N ARG A 229 -12.64 -7.72 17.37
CA ARG A 229 -12.75 -8.91 18.23
C ARG A 229 -13.62 -9.98 17.58
N ASN A 230 -12.98 -10.91 16.87
CA ASN A 230 -13.66 -12.01 16.20
C ASN A 230 -12.78 -13.28 16.17
N LYS A 231 -13.31 -14.36 15.57
CA LYS A 231 -12.58 -15.65 15.48
C LYS A 231 -11.60 -15.72 14.30
N ASN A 232 -11.34 -14.61 13.60
CA ASN A 232 -10.47 -14.57 12.43
C ASN A 232 -9.02 -14.94 12.79
N LYS A 233 -8.33 -15.55 11.84
CA LYS A 233 -6.93 -16.00 11.96
C LYS A 233 -5.98 -14.86 12.33
N MET A 234 -6.08 -13.69 11.69
CA MET A 234 -5.17 -12.57 11.96
C MET A 234 -5.36 -12.01 13.38
N HIS A 235 -6.60 -11.85 13.83
CA HIS A 235 -6.90 -11.43 15.20
C HIS A 235 -6.34 -12.42 16.23
N LYS A 236 -6.52 -13.73 15.97
CA LYS A 236 -5.93 -14.79 16.81
C LYS A 236 -4.41 -14.75 16.82
N PHE A 237 -3.76 -14.37 15.73
CA PHE A 237 -2.32 -14.27 15.68
C PHE A 237 -1.78 -13.18 16.59
N ILE A 238 -2.33 -11.97 16.53
CA ILE A 238 -1.87 -10.86 17.37
C ILE A 238 -2.23 -11.05 18.86
N THR A 239 -3.24 -11.86 19.18
CA THR A 239 -3.66 -12.14 20.56
C THR A 239 -3.02 -13.39 21.16
N ASN A 240 -2.41 -14.26 20.35
CA ASN A 240 -1.79 -15.50 20.80
C ASN A 240 -0.32 -15.61 20.36
N ALA A 241 -0.08 -15.97 19.09
CA ALA A 241 1.26 -16.29 18.59
C ALA A 241 2.24 -15.11 18.69
N TYR A 242 1.76 -13.91 18.36
CA TYR A 242 2.55 -12.67 18.40
C TYR A 242 2.13 -11.75 19.54
N LYS A 243 1.52 -12.31 20.60
CA LYS A 243 0.92 -11.53 21.69
C LYS A 243 1.91 -10.62 22.40
N ASP A 244 3.21 -10.90 22.36
CA ASP A 244 4.23 -10.13 23.08
C ASP A 244 5.03 -9.19 22.14
N TYR A 245 4.75 -9.24 20.84
CA TYR A 245 5.40 -8.41 19.83
C TYR A 245 4.83 -6.98 19.84
N ASN A 246 5.62 -6.02 19.35
CA ASN A 246 5.16 -4.64 19.20
C ASN A 246 4.31 -4.50 17.92
N ILE A 247 3.07 -4.98 17.98
CA ILE A 247 2.07 -4.83 16.93
C ILE A 247 1.03 -3.83 17.42
N MET A 248 0.85 -2.72 16.70
CA MET A 248 -0.04 -1.65 17.15
C MET A 248 -0.60 -0.83 16.01
N SER A 249 -1.69 -0.12 16.28
CA SER A 249 -2.26 0.86 15.36
C SER A 249 -1.35 2.07 15.23
N SER A 250 -1.34 2.72 14.07
CA SER A 250 -0.66 4.02 13.90
C SER A 250 -1.14 5.07 14.90
N LEU A 251 -2.40 4.97 15.36
CA LEU A 251 -3.01 5.92 16.30
C LEU A 251 -2.42 5.90 17.71
N VAL A 252 -1.68 4.84 18.08
CA VAL A 252 -0.97 4.76 19.38
C VAL A 252 0.55 4.79 19.22
N LEU A 253 1.04 4.89 17.98
CA LEU A 253 2.46 4.84 17.65
C LEU A 253 3.23 5.99 18.30
N ARG A 254 2.63 7.19 18.35
CA ARG A 254 3.29 8.35 18.95
C ARG A 254 3.60 8.09 20.41
N GLU A 255 2.60 7.71 21.19
CA GLU A 255 2.74 7.42 22.61
C GLU A 255 3.77 6.31 22.85
N PHE A 256 3.75 5.26 22.02
CA PHE A 256 4.76 4.21 22.07
C PHE A 256 6.18 4.77 21.89
N LEU A 257 6.42 5.54 20.83
CA LEU A 257 7.74 6.09 20.53
C LEU A 257 8.27 6.96 21.67
N TYR A 258 7.43 7.80 22.28
CA TYR A 258 7.86 8.66 23.39
C TYR A 258 8.07 7.91 24.72
N GLN A 259 7.55 6.69 24.87
CA GLN A 259 7.72 5.85 26.06
C GLN A 259 8.90 4.87 25.98
N LEU A 260 9.61 4.82 24.84
CA LEU A 260 10.76 3.93 24.65
C LEU A 260 11.90 4.16 25.63
#